data_AF-A0A6L2LUY9-F1
#
_entry.id   AF-A0A6L2LUY9-F1
#
_cell.length_a   1.000
_cell.length_b   1.000
_cell.length_c   1.000
_cell.angle_alpha   90.00
_cell.angle_beta   90.00
_cell.angle_gamma   90.00
#
_symmetry.space_group_name_H-M   'P 1'
#
loop_
_entity.id
_entity.type
_entity.pdbx_description
1 polymer ?
#
loop_
_entity_poly.entity_id
_entity_poly.type
_entity_poly.pdbx_seq_one_letter_code
_entity_poly.pdbx_strand_id
1 'polypeptide(L)'
;MATFEVLDELMEITGSTELHKRMRFWFVQEIAKEEGLLKFLCNRCDDLRRKNARRRVLIREMEALGERGVAVGSLESLKQTHVRETAKLVALTDVIAESLAGIHEKERHVAKLDLND
;
A
#
# COMPACT_ATOMS: atom_id res chain seq x y z
N MET A 1 -18.69 23.64 -28.82
CA MET A 1 -17.93 22.38 -28.72
C MET A 1 -17.85 22.01 -27.25
N ALA A 2 -18.04 20.73 -26.90
CA ALA A 2 -17.78 20.26 -25.56
C ALA A 2 -16.26 20.13 -25.35
N THR A 3 -15.77 20.60 -24.20
CA THR A 3 -14.37 20.45 -23.75
C THR A 3 -14.31 19.35 -22.69
N PHE A 4 -13.32 18.46 -22.79
CA PHE A 4 -13.16 17.33 -21.87
C PHE A 4 -11.79 17.38 -21.21
N GLU A 5 -11.70 17.99 -20.03
CA GLU A 5 -10.44 18.27 -19.32
C GLU A 5 -9.44 17.09 -19.34
N VAL A 6 -9.83 15.92 -18.82
CA VAL A 6 -8.94 14.76 -18.71
C VAL A 6 -8.67 14.09 -20.07
N LEU A 7 -9.66 14.02 -20.95
CA LEU A 7 -9.50 13.37 -22.26
C LEU A 7 -8.70 14.22 -23.26
N ASP A 8 -8.78 15.55 -23.11
CA ASP A 8 -8.01 16.53 -23.87
C ASP A 8 -6.55 16.52 -23.38
N GLU A 9 -6.31 16.50 -22.07
CA GLU A 9 -4.96 16.30 -21.51
C GLU A 9 -4.34 14.97 -22.01
N LEU A 10 -5.08 13.87 -21.94
CA LEU A 10 -4.62 12.58 -22.46
C LEU A 10 -4.34 12.61 -23.96
N MET A 11 -5.14 13.35 -24.73
CA MET A 11 -4.90 13.55 -26.16
C MET A 11 -3.59 14.32 -26.39
N GLU A 12 -3.35 15.39 -25.64
CA GLU A 12 -2.10 16.16 -25.71
C GLU A 12 -0.88 15.32 -25.37
N ILE A 13 -0.96 14.50 -24.31
CA ILE A 13 0.15 13.64 -23.88
C ILE A 13 0.41 12.49 -24.87
N THR A 14 -0.63 11.84 -25.35
CA THR A 14 -0.49 10.66 -26.22
C THR A 14 -0.35 11.00 -27.70
N GLY A 15 -0.71 12.23 -28.10
CA GLY A 15 -0.79 12.65 -29.50
C GLY A 15 -1.89 11.94 -30.30
N SER A 16 -2.84 11.27 -29.63
CA SER A 16 -3.86 10.43 -30.28
C SER A 16 -5.27 10.93 -30.03
N THR A 17 -6.04 11.09 -31.11
CA THR A 17 -7.49 11.34 -31.05
C THR A 17 -8.29 10.08 -30.77
N GLU A 18 -7.67 8.90 -30.86
CA GLU A 18 -8.33 7.62 -30.61
C GLU A 18 -8.52 7.40 -29.10
N LEU A 19 -9.76 7.18 -28.69
CA LEU A 19 -10.11 7.05 -27.27
C LEU A 19 -9.44 5.82 -26.62
N HIS A 20 -9.34 4.70 -27.34
CA HIS A 20 -8.76 3.47 -26.78
C HIS A 20 -7.28 3.65 -26.42
N LYS A 21 -6.48 4.34 -27.27
CA LYS A 21 -5.07 4.68 -26.97
C LYS A 21 -4.92 5.60 -25.76
N ARG A 22 -5.80 6.60 -25.63
CA ARG A 22 -5.85 7.51 -24.48
C ARG A 22 -6.17 6.76 -23.18
N MET A 23 -7.18 5.90 -23.21
CA MET A 23 -7.56 5.07 -22.05
C MET A 23 -6.48 4.05 -21.69
N ARG A 24 -5.81 3.46 -22.69
CA ARG A 24 -4.69 2.54 -22.47
C ARG A 24 -3.57 3.24 -21.71
N PHE A 25 -3.16 4.42 -22.18
CA PHE A 25 -2.15 5.23 -21.50
C PHE A 25 -2.54 5.55 -20.06
N TRP A 26 -3.80 5.93 -19.82
CA TRP A 26 -4.31 6.18 -18.47
C TRP A 26 -4.15 4.97 -17.54
N PHE A 27 -4.59 3.77 -17.97
CA PHE A 27 -4.45 2.57 -17.13
C PHE A 27 -2.98 2.21 -16.86
N VAL A 28 -2.09 2.37 -17.84
CA VAL A 28 -0.65 2.14 -17.64
C VAL A 28 -0.07 3.09 -16.58
N GLN A 29 -0.48 4.37 -16.59
CA GLN A 29 -0.06 5.33 -15.56
C GLN A 29 -0.60 4.97 -14.18
N GLU A 30 -1.86 4.53 -14.09
CA GLU A 30 -2.45 4.11 -12.82
C GLU A 30 -1.76 2.86 -12.25
N ILE A 31 -1.41 1.89 -13.10
CA ILE A 31 -0.61 0.71 -12.69
C ILE A 31 0.73 1.17 -12.11
N ALA A 32 1.47 2.03 -12.81
CA ALA A 32 2.78 2.50 -12.36
C ALA A 32 2.71 3.25 -11.01
N LYS A 33 1.67 4.06 -10.81
CA LYS A 33 1.41 4.74 -9.52
C LYS A 33 1.13 3.73 -8.40
N GLU A 34 0.30 2.72 -8.69
CA GLU A 34 -0.07 1.71 -7.71
C GLU A 34 1.09 0.78 -7.34
N GLU A 35 1.95 0.40 -8.30
CA GLU A 35 3.21 -0.30 -8.04
C GLU A 35 4.15 0.51 -7.13
N GLY A 36 4.22 1.83 -7.35
CA GLY A 36 4.95 2.75 -6.49
C GLY A 36 4.43 2.76 -5.05
N LEU A 37 3.11 2.83 -4.89
CA LEU A 37 2.45 2.72 -3.58
C LEU A 37 2.71 1.35 -2.94
N LEU A 38 2.57 0.26 -3.69
CA LEU A 38 2.81 -1.10 -3.23
C LEU A 38 4.22 -1.26 -2.65
N LYS A 39 5.24 -0.76 -3.36
CA LYS A 39 6.63 -0.75 -2.89
C LYS A 39 6.77 -0.01 -1.56
N PHE A 40 6.12 1.15 -1.42
CA PHE A 40 6.12 1.91 -0.17
C PHE A 40 5.45 1.12 0.97
N LEU A 41 4.29 0.51 0.74
CA LEU A 41 3.56 -0.28 1.73
C LEU A 41 4.35 -1.52 2.19
N CYS A 42 4.98 -2.23 1.26
CA CYS A 42 5.85 -3.37 1.57
C CYS A 42 7.01 -2.96 2.49
N ASN A 43 7.73 -1.88 2.13
CA ASN A 43 8.80 -1.34 2.98
C ASN A 43 8.31 -0.97 4.38
N ARG A 44 7.10 -0.38 4.46
CA ARG A 44 6.49 -0.02 5.74
C ARG A 44 6.13 -1.26 6.57
N CYS A 45 5.61 -2.31 5.94
CA CYS A 45 5.33 -3.58 6.61
C CYS A 45 6.62 -4.20 7.18
N ASP A 46 7.71 -4.18 6.45
CA ASP A 46 8.99 -4.72 6.92
C ASP A 46 9.56 -3.95 8.10
N ASP A 47 9.46 -2.62 8.10
CA ASP A 47 9.80 -1.79 9.26
C ASP A 47 8.93 -2.14 10.49
N LEU A 48 7.62 -2.28 10.30
CA LEU A 48 6.70 -2.67 11.37
C LEU A 48 6.99 -4.07 11.92
N ARG A 49 7.27 -5.05 11.05
CA ARG A 49 7.66 -6.41 11.46
C ARG A 49 8.90 -6.39 12.35
N ARG A 50 9.96 -5.67 11.94
CA ARG A 50 11.19 -5.52 12.74
C ARG A 50 10.93 -4.83 14.08
N LYS A 51 10.13 -3.76 14.10
CA LYS A 51 9.78 -3.06 15.34
C LYS A 51 8.89 -3.91 16.27
N ASN A 52 7.94 -4.66 15.72
CA ASN A 52 7.10 -5.60 16.48
C ASN A 52 7.93 -6.72 17.11
N ALA A 53 8.90 -7.28 16.37
CA ALA A 53 9.81 -8.29 16.89
C ALA A 53 10.63 -7.75 18.09
N ARG A 54 11.23 -6.56 17.94
CA ARG A 54 11.95 -5.88 19.04
C ARG A 54 11.05 -5.60 20.25
N ARG A 55 9.84 -5.08 20.04
CA ARG A 55 8.89 -4.82 21.14
C ARG A 55 8.49 -6.11 21.86
N ARG A 56 8.33 -7.22 21.13
CA ARG A 56 8.03 -8.53 21.74
C ARG A 56 9.14 -9.02 22.65
N VAL A 57 10.40 -8.83 22.25
CA VAL A 57 11.56 -9.16 23.10
C VAL A 57 11.54 -8.28 24.36
N LEU A 58 11.40 -6.97 24.20
CA LEU A 58 11.37 -6.03 25.34
C LEU A 58 10.21 -6.32 26.31
N ILE A 59 9.02 -6.68 25.81
CA ILE A 59 7.90 -7.11 26.66
C ILE A 59 8.30 -8.31 27.53
N ARG A 60 8.96 -9.33 26.95
CA ARG A 60 9.40 -10.51 27.70
C ARG A 60 10.47 -10.19 28.73
N GLU A 61 11.42 -9.33 28.40
CA GLU A 61 12.46 -8.86 29.33
C GLU A 61 11.84 -8.12 30.51
N MET A 62 10.89 -7.23 30.24
CA MET A 62 10.16 -6.48 31.29
C MET A 62 9.28 -7.39 32.14
N GLU A 63 8.65 -8.42 31.56
CA GLU A 63 7.91 -9.44 32.31
C GLU A 63 8.83 -10.25 33.24
N ALA A 64 10.03 -10.61 32.78
CA ALA A 64 11.01 -11.37 33.57
C ALA A 64 11.59 -10.54 34.73
N LEU A 65 11.70 -9.21 34.59
CA LEU A 65 12.14 -8.32 35.66
C LEU A 65 11.15 -8.25 36.84
N GLY A 66 9.88 -8.58 36.61
CA GLY A 66 8.83 -8.55 37.63
C GLY A 66 8.67 -7.18 38.30
N GLU A 67 8.24 -7.17 39.55
CA GLU A 67 8.00 -5.93 40.31
C GLU A 67 9.29 -5.20 40.77
N ARG A 68 10.48 -5.71 40.44
CA ARG A 68 11.76 -5.20 40.96
C ARG A 68 12.22 -3.89 40.32
N GLY A 69 11.49 -3.31 39.36
CA GLY A 69 11.91 -2.05 38.74
C GLY A 69 11.16 -1.58 37.49
N VAL A 70 10.13 -2.29 37.04
CA VAL A 70 9.28 -1.81 35.95
C VAL A 70 8.11 -1.02 36.55
N ALA A 71 7.96 0.25 36.18
CA ALA A 71 6.68 0.93 36.36
C ALA A 71 5.64 0.11 35.59
N VAL A 72 4.75 -0.61 36.28
CA VAL A 72 3.73 -1.49 35.69
C VAL A 72 3.01 -0.81 34.51
N GLY A 73 2.79 0.50 34.61
CA GLY A 73 2.23 1.32 33.53
C GLY A 73 3.05 1.36 32.24
N SER A 74 4.38 1.29 32.29
CA SER A 74 5.26 1.24 31.10
C SER A 74 5.13 -0.08 30.35
N LEU A 75 5.03 -1.21 31.06
CA LEU A 75 4.80 -2.52 30.43
C LEU A 75 3.43 -2.56 29.76
N GLU A 76 2.39 -2.07 30.45
CA GLU A 76 1.05 -2.01 29.89
C GLU A 76 0.98 -1.12 28.64
N SER A 77 1.59 0.08 28.69
CA SER A 77 1.69 0.98 27.54
C SER A 77 2.43 0.33 26.35
N LEU A 78 3.48 -0.46 26.64
CA LEU A 78 4.22 -1.19 25.62
C LEU A 78 3.38 -2.31 24.98
N LYS A 79 2.62 -3.07 25.78
CA LYS A 79 1.68 -4.10 25.30
C LYS A 79 0.60 -3.50 24.42
N GLN A 80 -0.03 -2.41 24.86
CA GLN A 80 -1.04 -1.69 24.07
C GLN A 80 -0.48 -1.20 22.73
N THR A 81 0.73 -0.61 22.76
CA THR A 81 1.43 -0.19 21.53
C THR A 81 1.71 -1.39 20.61
N HIS A 82 2.14 -2.53 21.16
CA HIS A 82 2.40 -3.73 20.39
C HIS A 82 1.14 -4.27 19.70
N VAL A 83 0.01 -4.31 20.41
CA VAL A 83 -1.29 -4.72 19.85
C VAL A 83 -1.69 -3.78 18.70
N ARG A 84 -1.63 -2.46 18.91
CA ARG A 84 -2.02 -1.48 17.89
C ARG A 84 -1.15 -1.54 16.63
N GLU A 85 0.16 -1.70 16.79
CA GLU A 85 1.07 -1.81 15.64
C GLU A 85 0.99 -3.18 14.95
N THR A 86 0.58 -4.23 15.66
CA THR A 86 0.25 -5.53 15.04
C THR A 86 -1.02 -5.42 14.21
N ALA A 87 -2.06 -4.79 14.73
CA ALA A 87 -3.30 -4.54 13.98
C ALA A 87 -3.05 -3.68 12.72
N LYS A 88 -2.18 -2.66 12.82
CA LYS A 88 -1.77 -1.86 11.65
C LYS A 88 -1.07 -2.72 10.59
N LEU A 89 -0.20 -3.65 11.00
CA LEU A 89 0.47 -4.56 10.07
C LEU A 89 -0.51 -5.47 9.33
N VAL A 90 -1.55 -5.96 10.01
CA VAL A 90 -2.62 -6.76 9.38
C VAL A 90 -3.34 -5.92 8.33
N ALA A 91 -3.84 -4.73 8.71
CA ALA A 91 -4.55 -3.86 7.78
C ALA A 91 -3.71 -3.47 6.54
N LEU A 92 -2.41 -3.21 6.71
CA LEU A 92 -1.53 -2.94 5.58
C LEU A 92 -1.32 -4.16 4.68
N THR A 93 -1.36 -5.37 5.24
CA THR A 93 -1.27 -6.61 4.46
C THR A 93 -2.51 -6.78 3.58
N ASP A 94 -3.69 -6.45 4.11
CA ASP A 94 -4.94 -6.48 3.34
C ASP A 94 -4.92 -5.43 2.21
N VAL A 95 -4.47 -4.20 2.49
CA VAL A 95 -4.31 -3.17 1.45
C VAL A 95 -3.33 -3.60 0.36
N ILE A 96 -2.23 -4.26 0.72
CA ILE A 96 -1.27 -4.80 -0.26
C ILE A 96 -1.95 -5.84 -1.18
N ALA A 97 -2.76 -6.73 -0.62
CA ALA A 97 -3.47 -7.74 -1.39
C ALA A 97 -4.48 -7.10 -2.36
N GLU A 98 -5.24 -6.10 -1.89
CA GLU A 98 -6.17 -5.33 -2.71
C GLU A 98 -5.45 -4.58 -3.83
N SER A 99 -4.32 -3.91 -3.54
CA SER A 99 -3.53 -3.22 -4.57
C SER A 99 -2.97 -4.18 -5.62
N LEU A 100 -2.53 -5.38 -5.22
CA LEU A 100 -2.12 -6.41 -6.18
C LEU A 100 -3.28 -6.86 -7.06
N ALA A 101 -4.46 -7.08 -6.50
CA ALA A 101 -5.66 -7.43 -7.28
C ALA A 101 -6.05 -6.30 -8.25
N GLY A 102 -5.98 -5.05 -7.77
CA GLY A 102 -6.25 -3.84 -8.55
C GLY A 102 -5.27 -3.62 -9.70
N ILE A 103 -3.99 -3.94 -9.52
CA ILE A 103 -2.99 -3.92 -10.60
C ILE A 103 -3.36 -4.97 -11.67
N HIS A 104 -3.57 -6.22 -11.27
CA HIS A 104 -3.93 -7.30 -12.21
C HIS A 104 -5.24 -7.00 -12.97
N GLU A 105 -6.20 -6.33 -12.34
CA GLU A 105 -7.41 -5.87 -13.01
C GLU A 105 -7.11 -4.84 -14.10
N LYS A 106 -6.31 -3.82 -13.78
CA LYS A 106 -5.92 -2.78 -14.76
C LYS A 106 -5.07 -3.37 -15.89
N GLU A 107 -4.20 -4.33 -15.62
CA GLU A 107 -3.45 -5.05 -16.65
C GLU A 107 -4.38 -5.76 -17.65
N ARG A 108 -5.46 -6.40 -17.16
CA ARG A 108 -6.49 -6.98 -18.04
C ARG A 108 -7.21 -5.91 -18.87
N HIS A 109 -7.45 -4.72 -18.31
CA HIS A 109 -8.03 -3.60 -19.07
C HIS A 109 -7.10 -3.13 -20.18
N VAL A 110 -5.80 -2.99 -19.92
CA VAL A 110 -4.79 -2.68 -20.94
C VAL A 110 -4.78 -3.74 -22.03
N ALA A 111 -4.69 -5.02 -21.68
CA ALA A 111 -4.69 -6.12 -22.65
C ALA A 111 -5.96 -6.12 -23.53
N LYS A 112 -7.13 -5.79 -22.97
CA LYS A 112 -8.36 -5.66 -23.75
C LYS A 112 -8.31 -4.48 -24.72
N LEU A 113 -7.68 -3.37 -24.35
CA LEU A 113 -7.52 -2.21 -25.22
C LEU A 113 -6.53 -2.49 -26.36
N ASP A 114 -5.48 -3.25 -26.10
CA ASP A 114 -4.48 -3.68 -27.11
C ASP A 114 -5.07 -4.64 -28.16
N LEU A 115 -6.15 -5.36 -27.84
CA LEU A 115 -6.88 -6.19 -28.81
C LEU A 115 -7.81 -5.37 -29.74
N ASN A 116 -8.04 -4.09 -29.42
CA ASN A 116 -8.85 -3.18 -30.21
C ASN A 116 -8.00 -2.17 -31.02
N ASP A 117 -6.68 -2.37 -31.07
CA ASP A 117 -5.71 -1.58 -31.86
C ASP A 117 -5.73 -1.97 -33.36
#